data_AF-A0A958S9M5-F1
#
_entry.id   AF-A0A958S9M5-F1
#
_cell.length_a   1.000
_cell.length_b   1.000
_cell.length_c   1.000
_cell.angle_alpha   90.00
_cell.angle_beta   90.00
_cell.angle_gamma   90.00
#
_symmetry.space_group_name_H-M   'P 1'
#
loop_
_entity.id
_entity.type
_entity.pdbx_description
1 polymer ?
#
loop_
_entity_poly.entity_id
_entity_poly.type
_entity_poly.pdbx_seq_one_letter_code
_entity_poly.pdbx_strand_id
1 'polypeptide(L)'
;HILYTRGSVHQYQTYPGMYIPAPLEIRIVDSVSSVKTVCKEVLGLTKMNWNNTQFDNKYPITIGCARRVGEIMKYLGENEQPKESYAFYM
;
A
#
# COMPACT_ATOMS: atom_id res chain seq x y z
N HIS A 1 -7.57 -11.57 -9.58
CA HIS A 1 -8.75 -10.91 -8.96
C HIS A 1 -8.59 -9.41 -9.01
N ILE A 2 -9.68 -8.66 -9.13
CA ILE A 2 -9.66 -7.19 -9.21
C ILE A 2 -10.17 -6.63 -7.89
N LEU A 3 -9.36 -5.80 -7.23
CA LEU A 3 -9.70 -5.14 -5.97
C LEU A 3 -9.61 -3.62 -6.12
N TYR A 4 -10.73 -2.94 -5.95
CA TYR A 4 -10.76 -1.48 -5.83
C TYR A 4 -10.41 -1.08 -4.40
N THR A 5 -9.26 -0.44 -4.21
CA THR A 5 -8.81 0.08 -2.91
C THR A 5 -9.19 1.54 -2.68
N ARG A 6 -9.61 2.21 -3.76
CA ARG A 6 -10.11 3.58 -3.82
C ARG A 6 -11.47 3.58 -4.51
N GLY A 7 -12.36 4.46 -4.07
CA GLY A 7 -13.71 4.58 -4.59
C GLY A 7 -14.47 5.68 -3.87
N SER A 8 -15.80 5.64 -3.96
CA SER A 8 -16.65 6.62 -3.29
C SER A 8 -16.35 6.68 -1.79
N VAL A 9 -16.20 7.89 -1.27
CA VAL A 9 -16.03 8.16 0.15
C VAL A 9 -17.37 8.59 0.71
N HIS A 10 -17.81 7.92 1.78
CA HIS A 10 -19.13 8.15 2.38
C HIS A 10 -19.38 9.62 2.74
N GLN A 11 -18.39 10.30 3.32
CA GLN A 11 -18.48 11.70 3.72
C GLN A 11 -18.61 12.66 2.53
N TYR A 12 -18.06 12.31 1.37
CA TYR A 12 -18.10 13.14 0.16
C TYR A 12 -19.22 12.74 -0.78
N GLN A 13 -19.85 11.58 -0.57
CA GLN A 13 -20.81 10.96 -1.49
C GLN A 13 -20.27 10.80 -2.92
N THR A 14 -18.94 10.87 -3.09
CA THR A 14 -18.26 10.84 -4.38
C THR A 14 -16.84 10.30 -4.25
N TYR A 15 -16.23 9.98 -5.39
CA TYR A 15 -14.81 9.66 -5.48
C TYR A 15 -13.98 10.96 -5.62
N PRO A 16 -13.02 11.23 -4.72
CA PRO A 16 -12.28 12.50 -4.72
C PRO A 16 -11.11 12.56 -5.73
N GLY A 17 -10.82 11.49 -6.47
CA GLY A 17 -9.73 11.49 -7.44
C GLY A 17 -10.16 11.99 -8.82
N MET A 18 -9.18 12.39 -9.64
CA MET A 18 -9.42 12.98 -10.96
C MET A 18 -9.91 12.00 -12.03
N TYR A 19 -9.50 10.74 -11.97
CA TYR A 19 -9.75 9.73 -13.02
C TYR A 19 -10.60 8.57 -12.51
N ILE A 20 -11.00 7.64 -13.38
CA ILE A 20 -11.66 6.41 -12.94
C ILE A 20 -10.73 5.68 -11.95
N PRO A 21 -11.23 5.25 -10.76
CA PRO A 21 -10.42 4.54 -9.79
C PRO A 21 -9.70 3.34 -10.43
N ALA A 22 -8.38 3.32 -10.33
CA ALA A 22 -7.60 2.20 -10.87
C ALA A 22 -7.52 1.06 -9.84
N PRO A 23 -8.02 -0.14 -10.15
CA PRO A 23 -7.98 -1.26 -9.22
C PRO A 23 -6.57 -1.85 -9.11
N LEU A 24 -6.39 -2.70 -8.11
CA LEU A 24 -5.25 -3.60 -7.98
C LEU A 24 -5.62 -4.98 -8.54
N GLU A 25 -4.74 -5.55 -9.35
CA GLU A 25 -4.78 -6.97 -9.66
C GLU A 25 -4.13 -7.75 -8.52
N ILE A 26 -4.88 -8.70 -7.96
CA ILE A 26 -4.41 -9.64 -6.95
C ILE A 26 -4.33 -11.01 -7.58
N ARG A 27 -3.11 -11.52 -7.68
CA ARG A 27 -2.81 -12.91 -8.04
C ARG A 27 -2.46 -13.68 -6.77
N ILE A 28 -3.25 -14.69 -6.46
CA ILE A 28 -2.99 -15.59 -5.34
C ILE A 28 -2.21 -16.77 -5.91
N VAL A 29 -0.98 -16.96 -5.42
CA VAL A 29 -0.11 -18.07 -5.82
C VAL A 29 -0.37 -19.28 -4.94
N ASP A 30 -0.44 -19.07 -3.64
CA ASP A 30 -0.80 -20.07 -2.63
C ASP A 30 -1.56 -19.40 -1.49
N SER A 31 -2.59 -20.06 -0.97
CA SER A 31 -3.36 -19.59 0.19
C SER A 31 -4.26 -20.68 0.74
N VAL A 32 -4.31 -20.78 2.07
CA VAL A 32 -5.30 -21.58 2.80
C VAL A 32 -6.64 -20.84 3.00
N SER A 33 -6.67 -19.54 2.68
CA SER A 33 -7.81 -18.66 2.94
C SER A 33 -8.59 -18.35 1.67
N SER A 34 -9.86 -18.00 1.83
CA SER A 34 -10.69 -17.59 0.70
C SER A 34 -10.15 -16.32 0.05
N VAL A 35 -10.34 -16.18 -1.27
CA VAL A 35 -10.01 -14.96 -2.03
C VAL A 35 -10.59 -13.71 -1.37
N LYS A 36 -11.83 -13.80 -0.85
CA LYS A 36 -12.51 -12.68 -0.19
C LYS A 36 -11.79 -12.26 1.08
N THR A 37 -11.29 -13.22 1.87
CA THR A 37 -10.51 -12.96 3.07
C THR A 37 -9.20 -12.25 2.72
N VAL A 38 -8.44 -12.80 1.77
CA VAL A 38 -7.18 -12.20 1.30
C VAL A 38 -7.40 -10.77 0.79
N CYS A 39 -8.42 -10.56 -0.05
CA CYS A 39 -8.75 -9.23 -0.56
C CYS A 39 -9.14 -8.25 0.56
N LYS A 40 -9.86 -8.72 1.61
CA LYS A 40 -10.23 -7.89 2.76
C LYS A 40 -9.02 -7.48 3.58
N GLU A 41 -8.07 -8.40 3.79
CA GLU A 41 -6.80 -8.11 4.47
C GLU A 41 -5.96 -7.12 3.66
N VAL A 42 -5.78 -7.34 2.35
CA VAL A 42 -5.08 -6.40 1.47
C VAL A 42 -5.73 -5.03 1.50
N LEU A 43 -7.07 -4.95 1.45
CA LEU A 43 -7.80 -3.69 1.60
C LEU A 43 -7.50 -3.02 2.94
N GLY A 44 -7.54 -3.77 4.05
CA GLY A 44 -7.20 -3.27 5.38
C GLY A 44 -5.77 -2.72 5.46
N LEU A 45 -4.80 -3.43 4.89
CA LEU A 45 -3.40 -3.00 4.81
C LEU A 45 -3.23 -1.68 4.04
N THR A 46 -4.11 -1.36 3.09
CA THR A 46 -4.08 -0.04 2.42
C THR A 46 -4.49 1.11 3.33
N LYS A 47 -5.09 0.83 4.49
CA LYS A 47 -5.60 1.84 5.44
C LYS A 47 -4.70 2.00 6.67
N MET A 48 -3.59 1.26 6.74
CA MET A 48 -2.69 1.23 7.90
C MET A 48 -1.47 2.14 7.75
N ASN A 49 -1.55 3.22 6.97
CA ASN A 49 -0.45 4.19 6.91
C ASN A 49 -0.62 5.24 8.02
N TRP A 50 0.25 5.21 9.03
CA TRP A 50 0.21 6.17 10.14
C TRP A 50 0.97 7.48 9.84
N ASN A 51 1.69 7.56 8.73
CA ASN A 51 2.49 8.76 8.38
C ASN A 51 1.71 9.80 7.59
N ASN A 52 0.47 9.50 7.21
CA ASN A 52 -0.39 10.45 6.53
C ASN A 52 -1.83 10.32 7.03
N THR A 53 -2.59 11.40 6.88
CA THR A 53 -4.02 11.44 7.20
C THR A 53 -4.88 10.92 6.04
N GLN A 54 -4.25 10.49 4.94
CA GLN A 54 -4.94 9.99 3.77
C GLN A 54 -5.48 8.59 4.05
N PHE A 55 -6.79 8.49 4.23
CA PHE A 55 -7.47 7.23 4.55
C PHE A 55 -7.74 6.37 3.31
N ASP A 56 -7.55 6.86 2.08
CA ASP A 56 -7.86 6.13 0.85
C ASP A 56 -6.61 5.70 0.05
N ASN A 57 -5.49 5.36 0.72
CA ASN A 57 -4.28 4.97 0.00
C ASN A 57 -4.53 3.79 -0.96
N LYS A 58 -3.83 3.81 -2.11
CA LYS A 58 -3.99 2.80 -3.17
C LYS A 58 -3.32 1.47 -2.84
N TYR A 59 -2.07 1.52 -2.36
CA TYR A 59 -1.25 0.33 -2.13
C TYR A 59 -1.29 -0.11 -0.66
N PRO A 60 -1.16 -1.42 -0.37
CA PRO A 60 -0.99 -1.90 0.99
C PRO A 60 0.32 -1.37 1.59
N ILE A 61 0.31 -1.11 2.90
CA ILE A 61 1.45 -0.53 3.62
C ILE A 61 2.75 -1.33 3.43
N THR A 62 2.65 -2.66 3.26
CA THR A 62 3.80 -3.54 2.99
C THR A 62 4.57 -3.14 1.72
N ILE A 63 3.84 -2.86 0.63
CA ILE A 63 4.44 -2.41 -0.63
C ILE A 63 4.89 -0.95 -0.53
N GLY A 64 4.11 -0.10 0.14
CA GLY A 64 4.46 1.32 0.33
C GLY A 64 5.78 1.49 1.10
N CYS A 65 5.90 0.78 2.22
CA CYS A 65 7.11 0.73 3.04
C CYS A 65 8.33 0.24 2.23
N ALA A 66 8.22 -0.93 1.59
CA ALA A 66 9.33 -1.51 0.82
C ALA A 66 9.82 -0.57 -0.29
N ARG A 67 8.90 0.11 -0.99
CA ARG A 67 9.27 1.10 -2.02
C ARG A 67 10.01 2.30 -1.44
N ARG A 68 9.52 2.87 -0.33
CA ARG A 68 10.15 4.02 0.32
C ARG A 68 11.57 3.69 0.82
N VAL A 69 11.74 2.53 1.44
CA VAL A 69 13.06 2.04 1.85
C VAL A 69 13.97 1.89 0.63
N GLY A 70 13.50 1.23 -0.44
CA GLY A 70 14.29 1.08 -1.69
C GLY A 70 14.67 2.41 -2.35
N GLU A 71 13.79 3.41 -2.30
CA GLU A 71 14.06 4.77 -2.78
C GLU A 71 15.13 5.51 -1.97
N ILE A 72 15.32 5.16 -0.71
CA ILE A 72 16.41 5.73 0.10
C ILE A 72 17.69 4.95 -0.13
N MET A 73 17.62 3.62 -0.16
CA MET A 73 18.79 2.74 -0.33
C MET A 73 19.54 2.97 -1.66
N LYS A 74 18.87 3.44 -2.72
CA LYS A 74 19.54 3.77 -4.00
C LYS A 74 20.58 4.89 -3.90
N TYR A 75 20.58 5.69 -2.82
CA TYR A 75 21.52 6.78 -2.62
C TYR A 75 22.71 6.40 -1.72
N LEU A 76 22.76 5.15 -1.25
CA LEU A 76 23.82 4.66 -0.39
C LEU A 76 25.13 4.51 -1.18
N GLY A 77 26.24 5.02 -0.64
CA GLY A 77 27.56 4.84 -1.24
C GLY A 77 28.06 3.39 -1.13
N GLU A 78 29.02 2.99 -1.97
CA GLU A 78 29.55 1.61 -2.00
C GLU A 78 30.11 1.12 -0.65
N ASN A 79 30.58 2.04 0.20
CA ASN A 79 31.14 1.74 1.52
C ASN A 79 30.19 2.09 2.68
N GLU A 80 28.98 2.56 2.41
CA GLU A 80 28.01 2.88 3.45
C GLU A 80 27.15 1.66 3.75
N GLN A 81 26.97 1.34 5.03
CA GLN A 81 26.07 0.25 5.42
C GLN A 81 24.68 0.80 5.74
N PRO A 82 23.60 0.19 5.21
CA PRO A 82 22.25 0.59 5.54
C PRO A 82 21.98 0.26 7.01
N LYS A 83 21.28 1.15 7.70
CA LYS A 83 20.78 0.84 9.04
C LYS A 83 19.63 -0.15 8.92
N GLU A 84 19.55 -1.15 9.80
CA GLU A 84 18.51 -2.20 9.67
C GLU A 84 17.12 -1.73 10.10
N SER A 85 17.05 -0.70 10.96
CA SER A 85 15.78 -0.25 11.52
C SER A 85 14.99 0.61 10.54
N TYR A 86 13.74 0.18 10.31
CA TYR A 86 12.75 0.90 9.51
C TYR A 86 12.55 2.36 9.93
N ALA A 87 12.73 2.68 11.22
CA ALA A 87 12.56 4.03 11.74
C ALA A 87 13.49 5.06 11.08
N PHE A 88 14.61 4.64 10.48
CA PHE A 88 15.53 5.52 9.76
C PHE A 88 15.08 5.85 8.32
N TYR A 89 13.98 5.25 7.84
CA TYR A 89 13.53 5.33 6.44
C TYR A 89 12.11 5.89 6.27
N MET A 90 11.54 6.43 7.36
CA MET A 90 10.14 6.89 7.44
C MET A 90 10.06 8.39 7.56
#